data_AF-A0A9J7BSL7-F1
#
_entry.id   AF-A0A9J7BSL7-F1
#
_cell.length_a   1.000
_cell.length_b   1.000
_cell.length_c   1.000
_cell.angle_alpha   90.00
_cell.angle_beta   90.00
_cell.angle_gamma   90.00
#
_symmetry.space_group_name_H-M   'P 1'
#
loop_
_entity.id
_entity.type
_entity.pdbx_description
1 polymer ?
#
loop_
_entity_poly.entity_id
_entity_poly.type
_entity_poly.pdbx_seq_one_letter_code
_entity_poly.pdbx_strand_id
1 'polypeptide(L)'
;MYTGFYRSGQHIHGSEGYTRYFLEGDFIFGPKGNTNFYVSNGHVFGPKGYTHYFFSDDHLCGPSKNLPWISRAPNGRPGVRTL
;
A
#
# COMPACT_ATOMS: atom_id res chain seq x y z
N MET A 1 -0.02 1.33 -14.89
CA MET A 1 0.70 2.61 -14.76
C MET A 1 1.55 2.56 -13.49
N TYR A 2 2.75 3.16 -13.48
CA TYR A 2 3.54 3.30 -12.25
C TYR A 2 2.81 4.18 -11.22
N THR A 3 2.68 3.69 -9.99
CA THR A 3 1.90 4.36 -8.93
C THR A 3 2.67 5.47 -8.21
N GLY A 4 3.99 5.50 -8.34
CA GLY A 4 4.87 6.33 -7.50
C GLY A 4 5.39 5.64 -6.25
N PHE A 5 5.03 4.36 -6.05
CA PHE A 5 5.48 3.54 -4.93
C PHE A 5 6.36 2.39 -5.40
N TYR A 6 7.37 2.04 -4.63
CA TYR A 6 8.28 0.95 -4.92
C TYR A 6 8.61 0.17 -3.65
N ARG A 7 9.06 -1.07 -3.82
CA ARG A 7 9.54 -1.92 -2.75
C ARG A 7 11.06 -1.82 -2.64
N SER A 8 11.58 -1.76 -1.42
CA SER A 8 13.00 -1.95 -1.14
C SER A 8 13.12 -2.96 0.01
N GLY A 9 13.55 -4.18 -0.34
CA GLY A 9 13.49 -5.33 0.56
C GLY A 9 12.04 -5.65 0.96
N GLN A 10 11.73 -5.50 2.25
CA GLN A 10 10.38 -5.68 2.78
C GLN A 10 9.59 -4.37 2.86
N HIS A 11 10.24 -3.21 2.73
CA HIS A 11 9.59 -1.92 2.97
C HIS A 11 9.01 -1.34 1.68
N ILE A 12 7.87 -0.66 1.80
CA ILE A 12 7.24 0.07 0.70
C ILE A 12 7.55 1.57 0.86
N HIS A 13 8.08 2.16 -0.19
CA HIS A 13 8.50 3.55 -0.26
C HIS A 13 7.67 4.31 -1.28
N GLY A 14 7.49 5.61 -1.07
CA GLY A 14 6.95 6.56 -2.03
C GLY A 14 7.96 7.66 -2.33
N SER A 15 7.52 8.74 -2.98
CA SER A 15 8.38 9.91 -3.28
C SER A 15 9.03 10.52 -2.04
N GLU A 16 8.31 10.55 -0.93
CA GLU A 16 8.76 11.09 0.36
C GLU A 16 9.52 10.07 1.23
N GLY A 17 9.88 8.91 0.68
CA GLY A 17 10.57 7.84 1.40
C GLY A 17 9.64 6.80 2.01
N TYR A 18 10.02 6.24 3.17
CA TYR A 18 9.35 5.09 3.77
C TYR A 18 7.89 5.41 4.16
N THR A 19 6.95 4.61 3.65
CA THR A 19 5.51 4.85 3.83
C THR A 19 4.95 4.30 5.14
N ARG A 20 5.77 3.58 5.93
CA ARG A 20 5.35 2.77 7.08
C ARG A 20 4.53 1.53 6.73
N TYR A 21 4.50 1.16 5.45
CA TYR A 21 3.97 -0.13 5.00
C TYR A 21 5.11 -1.06 4.63
N PHE A 22 4.98 -2.34 4.98
CA PHE A 22 5.98 -3.37 4.73
C PHE A 22 5.32 -4.71 4.46
N LEU A 23 6.08 -5.62 3.84
CA LEU A 23 5.72 -7.01 3.63
C LEU A 23 6.31 -7.86 4.75
N GLU A 24 5.46 -8.67 5.38
CA GLU A 24 5.88 -9.76 6.26
C GLU A 24 5.35 -11.08 5.67
N GLY A 25 6.26 -11.88 5.13
CA GLY A 25 5.90 -12.94 4.18
C GLY A 25 5.21 -12.33 2.94
N ASP A 26 4.04 -12.84 2.61
CA ASP A 26 3.22 -12.34 1.51
C ASP A 26 2.28 -11.19 1.92
N PHE A 27 2.07 -10.94 3.21
CA PHE A 27 1.07 -10.01 3.69
C PHE A 27 1.61 -8.59 3.84
N ILE A 28 0.76 -7.61 3.55
CA ILE A 28 1.07 -6.19 3.66
C ILE A 28 0.58 -5.68 5.02
N PHE A 29 1.51 -5.17 5.80
CA PHE A 29 1.28 -4.53 7.09
C PHE A 29 1.49 -3.03 6.96
N GLY A 30 0.81 -2.27 7.82
CA GLY A 30 0.91 -0.83 7.90
C GLY A 30 0.93 -0.32 9.34
N PRO A 31 0.81 1.00 9.53
CA PRO A 31 0.87 1.63 10.86
C PRO A 31 -0.18 1.15 11.87
N LYS A 32 -1.25 0.50 11.38
CA LYS A 32 -2.36 -0.02 12.19
C LYS A 32 -2.40 -1.56 12.22
N GLY A 33 -1.32 -2.22 11.80
CA GLY A 33 -1.25 -3.68 11.69
C GLY A 33 -1.59 -4.20 10.30
N ASN A 34 -2.14 -5.43 10.24
CA ASN A 34 -2.45 -6.12 9.00
C ASN A 34 -3.49 -5.34 8.17
N THR A 35 -3.21 -5.14 6.88
CA THR A 35 -4.12 -4.44 5.97
C THR A 35 -5.16 -5.36 5.32
N ASN A 36 -5.00 -6.68 5.45
CA ASN A 36 -5.69 -7.76 4.73
C ASN A 36 -5.37 -7.80 3.23
N PHE A 37 -4.30 -7.14 2.80
CA PHE A 37 -3.76 -7.26 1.45
C PHE A 37 -2.51 -8.12 1.47
N TYR A 38 -2.26 -8.81 0.36
CA TYR A 38 -1.11 -9.68 0.21
C TYR A 38 -0.60 -9.67 -1.24
N VAL A 39 0.64 -10.09 -1.42
CA VAL A 39 1.32 -10.19 -2.71
C VAL A 39 1.50 -11.66 -3.03
N SER A 40 1.09 -12.09 -4.22
CA SER A 40 1.32 -13.44 -4.72
C SER A 40 1.72 -13.38 -6.18
N ASN A 41 2.85 -14.00 -6.53
CA ASN A 41 3.43 -13.94 -7.88
C ASN A 41 3.55 -12.49 -8.40
N GLY A 42 3.97 -11.56 -7.53
CA GLY A 42 4.08 -10.13 -7.86
C GLY A 42 2.75 -9.37 -7.96
N HIS A 43 1.60 -10.03 -7.86
CA HIS A 43 0.27 -9.42 -7.94
C HIS A 43 -0.30 -9.15 -6.56
N VAL A 44 -0.99 -8.03 -6.40
CA VAL A 44 -1.62 -7.64 -5.13
C VAL A 44 -3.07 -8.12 -5.10
N PHE A 45 -3.41 -8.82 -4.03
CA PHE A 45 -4.75 -9.27 -3.70
C PHE A 45 -5.20 -8.65 -2.38
N GLY A 46 -6.51 -8.52 -2.21
CA GLY A 46 -7.13 -8.06 -0.98
C GLY A 46 -8.38 -8.87 -0.65
N PRO A 47 -9.21 -8.38 0.30
CA PRO A 47 -10.39 -9.11 0.78
C PRO A 47 -11.42 -9.45 -0.31
N LYS A 48 -11.36 -8.77 -1.45
CA LYS A 48 -12.25 -8.97 -2.61
C LYS A 48 -11.56 -9.62 -3.81
N GLY A 49 -10.38 -10.20 -3.61
CA GLY A 49 -9.57 -10.81 -4.67
C GLY A 49 -8.57 -9.84 -5.31
N TYR A 50 -8.28 -10.07 -6.59
CA TYR A 50 -7.24 -9.33 -7.32
C TYR A 50 -7.57 -7.84 -7.42
N THR A 51 -6.58 -6.99 -7.12
CA THR A 51 -6.77 -5.53 -7.06
C THR A 51 -6.36 -4.80 -8.34
N HIS A 52 -5.83 -5.53 -9.34
CA HIS A 52 -5.19 -4.96 -10.53
C HIS A 52 -3.87 -4.22 -10.26
N TYR A 53 -3.34 -4.29 -9.04
CA TYR A 53 -1.99 -3.83 -8.72
C TYR A 53 -0.98 -4.98 -8.82
N PHE A 54 0.24 -4.66 -9.23
CA PHE A 54 1.33 -5.63 -9.37
C PHE A 54 2.69 -4.94 -9.27
N PHE A 55 3.71 -5.67 -8.83
CA PHE A 55 5.10 -5.22 -8.85
C PHE A 55 5.76 -5.59 -10.18
N SER A 56 6.45 -4.63 -10.79
CA SER A 56 7.32 -4.79 -11.96
C SER A 56 8.68 -4.22 -11.59
N ASP A 57 9.71 -5.06 -11.51
CA ASP A 57 11.06 -4.65 -11.06
C ASP A 57 11.02 -3.81 -9.77
N ASP A 58 10.32 -4.32 -8.77
CA ASP A 58 10.04 -3.66 -7.48
C ASP A 58 9.20 -2.37 -7.52
N HIS A 59 8.83 -1.88 -8.70
CA HIS A 59 7.93 -0.74 -8.84
C HIS A 59 6.48 -1.20 -8.79
N LEU A 60 5.69 -0.61 -7.90
CA LEU A 60 4.27 -0.90 -7.81
C LEU A 60 3.52 -0.20 -8.93
N CYS A 61 2.91 -0.99 -9.79
CA CYS A 61 2.08 -0.59 -10.90
C CYS A 61 0.62 -0.94 -10.64
N GLY A 62 -0.30 -0.18 -11.24
CA GLY A 62 -1.72 -0.46 -11.13
C GLY A 62 -2.61 0.52 -11.90
N PRO A 63 -3.93 0.47 -11.64
CA PRO A 63 -4.92 1.31 -12.31
C PRO A 63 -5.00 2.74 -11.76
N SER A 64 -4.49 3.00 -10.56
CA SER A 64 -4.52 4.33 -9.92
C SER A 64 -3.28 4.57 -9.06
N LYS A 65 -3.02 5.83 -8.70
CA LYS A 65 -1.98 6.20 -7.71
C LYS A 65 -2.43 5.92 -6.26
N ASN A 66 -3.72 5.69 -6.04
CA ASN A 66 -4.26 5.40 -4.70
C ASN A 66 -4.14 3.91 -4.40
N LEU A 67 -3.18 3.55 -3.54
CA LEU A 67 -2.95 2.15 -3.16
C LEU A 67 -4.18 1.56 -2.45
N PRO A 68 -4.52 0.29 -2.71
CA PRO A 68 -5.79 -0.29 -2.27
C PRO A 68 -5.89 -0.49 -0.75
N TRP A 69 -4.74 -0.57 -0.05
CA TRP A 69 -4.67 -0.63 1.42
C TRP A 69 -4.57 0.73 2.09
N ILE A 70 -4.37 1.83 1.35
CA ILE A 70 -4.38 3.18 1.90
C ILE A 70 -5.82 3.67 1.85
N SER A 71 -6.56 3.45 2.93
CA SER A 71 -7.87 4.06 3.10
C SER A 71 -7.67 5.57 3.33
N ARG A 72 -7.88 6.39 2.30
CA ARG A 72 -8.31 7.76 2.54
C ARG A 72 -9.68 7.64 3.20
N ALA A 73 -9.74 7.87 4.51
CA ALA A 73 -11.02 8.20 5.12
C ALA A 73 -11.67 9.32 4.27
N PRO A 74 -12.98 9.28 3.99
CA PRO A 74 -13.63 10.31 3.17
C PRO A 74 -13.46 11.74 3.71
N ASN A 75 -12.98 11.93 4.94
CA ASN A 75 -12.80 13.23 5.57
C ASN A 75 -11.47 13.31 6.32
N GLY A 76 -10.37 13.50 5.61
CA GLY A 76 -9.12 13.97 6.21
C GLY A 76 -9.17 15.46 6.50
N ARG A 77 -9.92 15.89 7.52
CA ARG A 77 -9.64 17.18 8.17
C ARG A 77 -8.47 16.96 9.15
N PRO A 78 -7.37 17.73 9.06
CA PRO A 78 -6.36 17.75 10.11
C PRO A 78 -7.01 18.25 11.41
N GLY A 79 -6.57 17.67 12.51
CA GLY A 79 -7.30 17.65 13.77
C GLY A 79 -7.70 19.01 14.34
N VAL A 80 -8.81 18.97 15.06
CA VAL A 80 -8.98 19.75 16.29
C VAL A 80 -9.50 18.77 17.34
N ARG A 81 -8.59 18.31 18.19
CA ARG A 81 -8.97 17.87 19.55
C ARG A 81 -8.99 19.15 20.37
N THR A 82 -10.17 19.70 20.64
CA THR A 82 -10.34 20.64 21.76
C THR A 82 -10.46 19.80 23.03
N LEU A 83 -9.78 20.27 24.08
CA LEU A 83 -9.63 19.68 25.40
C LEU A 83 -10.96 19.28 26.05
#